data_AF-A0A9J5X8U0-F1
#
_entry.id   AF-A0A9J5X8U0-F1
#
_cell.length_a   1.000
_cell.length_b   1.000
_cell.length_c   1.000
_cell.angle_alpha   90.00
_cell.angle_beta   90.00
_cell.angle_gamma   90.00
#
_symmetry.space_group_name_H-M   'P 1'
#
loop_
_entity.id
_entity.type
_entity.pdbx_description
1 polymer ?
#
loop_
_entity_poly.entity_id
_entity_poly.type
_entity_poly.pdbx_seq_one_letter_code
_entity_poly.pdbx_strand_id
1 'polypeptide(L)'
;MWNRSRNAMGDREGPRLVSSTALWRGDRRPAQVVQVSQLEQDFQRAPQQRESGPVAFDTEYVQWLEEYNKHINELRTAVNSHARDPELRIIVDNVIAHYHEVFRMKGNAAKADAVHVLSGMWKSPAERCCMWIGGCRPSLLIKLLVIHLEPLTEQQLIGIYNLQQSSHQAEDTLSEGMEAWQQSLQETLAYGSPATERSAYYIGQMAMAMGKLGTLEGFLRQADNVRQQTLQQMLRILTTRQSARALLAISEYFSRLRDLSSVWLARPREQQVRHASQYSTEIQIYYFDTLARSLPFDTEYSRWLEEHTKHINELRTAVNSHASEPELRSIVDNAIAHHDEVYRMKANAAKGNVEHLLSGMWKTPAERCFVWIGDFRPSLLLQLLGNQLEPLGEQQLLAIKTMQRTCHEAEDALSQGMQTLEQSLGEALANGYPFTDGTPGDVGNYMAQMAKAIGNLGTLEGFLLQADNLRRQTLEQLHLILTTRQSARALLVISGYFSRFRVLSSLWLAIQRDQ
;
A
#
# COMPACT_ATOMS: atom_id res chain seq x y z
N MET A 1 5.50 -45.78 -36.41
CA MET A 1 4.52 -46.84 -36.74
C MET A 1 3.49 -46.92 -35.63
N TRP A 2 2.21 -46.79 -35.99
CA TRP A 2 1.04 -46.94 -35.12
C TRP A 2 0.91 -48.35 -34.50
N ASN A 3 0.51 -48.46 -33.23
CA ASN A 3 -0.69 -49.20 -32.75
C ASN A 3 -0.71 -49.32 -31.21
N ARG A 4 -1.73 -48.75 -30.54
CA ARG A 4 -2.89 -49.41 -29.88
C ARG A 4 -2.55 -50.43 -28.78
N SER A 5 -2.97 -50.12 -27.55
CA SER A 5 -4.03 -50.90 -26.87
C SER A 5 -4.64 -50.16 -25.68
N ARG A 6 -5.94 -50.40 -25.52
CA ARG A 6 -6.90 -49.80 -24.60
C ARG A 6 -6.86 -50.41 -23.20
N ASN A 7 -7.23 -49.58 -22.22
CA ASN A 7 -8.04 -49.82 -21.02
C ASN A 7 -7.62 -50.91 -20.01
N ALA A 8 -7.27 -50.46 -18.81
CA ALA A 8 -7.85 -50.98 -17.57
C ALA A 8 -7.96 -49.84 -16.54
N MET A 9 -9.18 -49.68 -16.01
CA MET A 9 -9.62 -48.69 -15.03
C MET A 9 -8.86 -48.76 -13.70
N GLY A 10 -8.70 -47.59 -13.09
CA GLY A 10 -8.25 -47.39 -11.71
C GLY A 10 -8.46 -45.92 -11.35
N ASP A 11 -9.71 -45.55 -11.09
CA ASP A 11 -10.11 -44.21 -10.64
C ASP A 11 -9.34 -43.81 -9.38
N ARG A 12 -8.55 -42.74 -9.48
CA ARG A 12 -8.16 -41.90 -8.34
C ARG A 12 -8.76 -40.53 -8.57
N GLU A 13 -9.78 -40.23 -7.80
CA GLU A 13 -10.42 -38.91 -7.72
C GLU A 13 -9.38 -37.84 -7.35
N GLY A 14 -9.22 -36.85 -8.21
CA GLY A 14 -8.59 -35.57 -7.87
C GLY A 14 -9.55 -34.69 -7.04
N PRO A 15 -9.03 -33.67 -6.34
CA PRO A 15 -9.86 -32.80 -5.50
C PRO A 15 -10.91 -32.08 -6.35
N ARG A 16 -12.18 -32.36 -6.06
CA ARG A 16 -13.33 -31.72 -6.70
C ARG A 16 -13.35 -30.24 -6.34
N LEU A 17 -13.17 -29.37 -7.34
CA LEU A 17 -13.52 -27.95 -7.25
C LEU A 17 -15.00 -27.84 -6.93
N VAL A 18 -15.33 -27.42 -5.71
CA VAL A 18 -16.71 -27.08 -5.35
C VAL A 18 -17.06 -25.78 -6.09
N SER A 19 -18.06 -25.88 -6.97
CA SER A 19 -18.58 -24.78 -7.76
C SER A 19 -19.07 -23.62 -6.86
N SER A 20 -18.49 -22.43 -7.06
CA SER A 20 -18.78 -21.17 -6.35
C SER A 20 -20.21 -20.60 -6.60
N THR A 21 -21.10 -21.38 -7.20
CA THR A 21 -22.49 -20.98 -7.48
C THR A 21 -23.47 -21.34 -6.36
N ALA A 22 -23.06 -22.09 -5.34
CA ALA A 22 -23.97 -22.59 -4.30
C ALA A 22 -24.28 -21.57 -3.17
N LEU A 23 -23.47 -20.52 -2.99
CA LEU A 23 -23.61 -19.58 -1.87
C LEU A 23 -24.68 -18.48 -2.06
N TRP A 24 -25.37 -18.45 -3.19
CA TRP A 24 -26.34 -17.38 -3.54
C TRP A 24 -27.81 -17.84 -3.62
N ARG A 25 -28.15 -19.02 -3.08
CA ARG A 25 -29.54 -19.47 -2.90
C ARG A 25 -29.92 -19.54 -1.42
N GLY A 26 -30.26 -18.40 -0.84
CA GLY A 26 -30.91 -18.29 0.46
C GLY A 26 -31.75 -17.01 0.51
N ASP A 27 -33.06 -17.16 0.66
CA ASP A 27 -34.13 -16.18 0.81
C ASP A 27 -33.83 -14.69 0.56
N ARG A 28 -34.07 -14.24 -0.67
CA ARG A 28 -34.23 -12.81 -0.97
C ARG A 28 -35.65 -12.37 -0.61
N ARG A 29 -35.80 -11.62 0.47
CA ARG A 29 -36.79 -10.54 0.52
C ARG A 29 -36.57 -9.64 -0.71
N PRO A 30 -37.61 -9.12 -1.37
CA PRO A 30 -37.44 -8.33 -2.59
C PRO A 30 -36.57 -7.11 -2.29
N ALA A 31 -35.38 -7.07 -2.86
CA ALA A 31 -34.46 -5.96 -2.74
C ALA A 31 -35.13 -4.72 -3.35
N GLN A 32 -35.42 -3.72 -2.52
CA GLN A 32 -35.76 -2.39 -2.99
C GLN A 32 -34.55 -1.88 -3.79
N VAL A 33 -34.79 -1.48 -5.03
CA VAL A 33 -33.79 -0.97 -5.96
C VAL A 33 -33.37 0.42 -5.48
N VAL A 34 -32.21 0.49 -4.83
CA VAL A 34 -31.60 1.74 -4.36
C VAL A 34 -30.80 2.36 -5.51
N GLN A 35 -31.02 3.65 -5.80
CA GLN A 35 -30.30 4.37 -6.86
C GLN A 35 -28.81 4.56 -6.48
N VAL A 36 -27.90 4.57 -7.48
CA VAL A 36 -26.45 4.77 -7.27
C VAL A 36 -26.15 6.11 -6.59
N SER A 37 -26.89 7.16 -6.94
CA SER A 37 -26.87 8.46 -6.26
C SER A 37 -27.26 8.38 -4.77
N GLN A 38 -28.09 7.40 -4.40
CA GLN A 38 -28.47 7.14 -3.01
C GLN A 38 -27.35 6.40 -2.26
N LEU A 39 -26.64 5.47 -2.91
CA LEU A 39 -25.48 4.79 -2.33
C LEU A 39 -24.29 5.75 -2.13
N GLU A 40 -24.11 6.72 -3.02
CA GLU A 40 -23.15 7.83 -2.88
C GLU A 40 -23.53 8.79 -1.74
N GLN A 41 -24.83 9.08 -1.55
CA GLN A 41 -25.34 9.88 -0.42
C GLN A 41 -25.30 9.12 0.92
N ASP A 42 -25.52 7.81 0.91
CA ASP A 42 -25.44 6.96 2.11
C ASP A 42 -23.99 6.80 2.58
N PHE A 43 -23.01 6.86 1.66
CA PHE A 43 -21.59 7.00 1.99
C PHE A 43 -21.29 8.33 2.69
N GLN A 44 -21.87 9.44 2.23
CA GLN A 44 -21.72 10.76 2.87
C GLN A 44 -22.33 10.84 4.28
N ARG A 45 -23.33 10.00 4.59
CA ARG A 45 -23.96 9.91 5.93
C ARG A 45 -23.34 8.87 6.87
N ALA A 46 -22.36 8.10 6.41
CA ALA A 46 -21.75 7.04 7.20
C ALA A 46 -20.41 7.38 7.90
N PRO A 47 -20.18 8.55 8.56
CA PRO A 47 -18.97 8.70 9.37
C PRO A 47 -19.00 8.00 10.75
N GLN A 48 -20.06 7.26 11.15
CA GLN A 48 -20.21 6.92 12.58
C GLN A 48 -20.70 5.51 12.97
N GLN A 49 -20.83 4.53 12.06
CA GLN A 49 -21.43 3.23 12.44
C GLN A 49 -20.72 1.94 11.96
N ARG A 50 -19.45 2.00 11.53
CA ARG A 50 -18.70 0.78 11.17
C ARG A 50 -17.29 0.79 11.77
N GLU A 51 -17.20 0.67 13.09
CA GLU A 51 -15.95 0.84 13.85
C GLU A 51 -15.37 -0.44 14.50
N SER A 52 -15.85 -1.67 14.25
CA SER A 52 -15.40 -2.80 15.08
C SER A 52 -14.16 -3.59 14.60
N GLY A 53 -13.90 -3.69 13.29
CA GLY A 53 -12.83 -4.58 12.76
C GLY A 53 -11.44 -3.94 12.71
N PRO A 54 -11.25 -2.84 11.95
CA PRO A 54 -9.96 -2.16 11.82
C PRO A 54 -9.41 -1.59 13.14
N VAL A 55 -10.30 -1.00 13.96
CA VAL A 55 -9.93 -0.38 15.24
C VAL A 55 -9.52 -1.44 16.28
N ALA A 56 -10.10 -2.65 16.22
CA ALA A 56 -9.74 -3.75 17.09
C ALA A 56 -8.30 -4.23 16.83
N PHE A 57 -7.94 -4.48 15.57
CA PHE A 57 -6.57 -4.91 15.23
C PHE A 57 -5.52 -3.86 15.61
N ASP A 58 -5.79 -2.58 15.34
CA ASP A 58 -4.85 -1.51 15.66
C ASP A 58 -4.62 -1.41 17.18
N THR A 59 -5.68 -1.60 17.98
CA THR A 59 -5.61 -1.63 19.45
C THR A 59 -4.87 -2.86 19.96
N GLU A 60 -5.16 -4.05 19.41
CA GLU A 60 -4.45 -5.28 19.78
C GLU A 60 -2.97 -5.19 19.40
N TYR A 61 -2.61 -4.57 18.27
CA TYR A 61 -1.23 -4.38 17.86
C TYR A 61 -0.45 -3.48 18.83
N VAL A 62 -1.08 -2.42 19.34
CA VAL A 62 -0.49 -1.56 20.38
C VAL A 62 -0.16 -2.38 21.63
N GLN A 63 -1.12 -3.18 22.11
CA GLN A 63 -0.91 -4.05 23.27
C GLN A 63 0.19 -5.10 23.00
N TRP A 64 0.19 -5.69 21.80
CA TRP A 64 1.25 -6.60 21.38
C TRP A 64 2.63 -5.95 21.42
N LEU A 65 2.74 -4.68 21.01
CA LEU A 65 4.00 -3.93 21.05
C LEU A 65 4.46 -3.64 22.48
N GLU A 66 3.54 -3.33 23.39
CA GLU A 66 3.85 -3.15 24.81
C GLU A 66 4.41 -4.43 25.44
N GLU A 67 3.78 -5.58 25.17
CA GLU A 67 4.27 -6.89 25.62
C GLU A 67 5.60 -7.28 24.95
N TYR A 68 5.74 -6.98 23.66
CA TYR A 68 7.00 -7.18 22.92
C TYR A 68 8.16 -6.42 23.58
N ASN A 69 7.92 -5.16 23.98
CA ASN A 69 8.93 -4.36 24.68
C ASN A 69 9.34 -4.97 26.02
N LYS A 70 8.41 -5.61 26.75
CA LYS A 70 8.74 -6.34 27.98
C LYS A 70 9.66 -7.54 27.70
N HIS A 71 9.33 -8.34 26.68
CA HIS A 71 10.14 -9.49 26.27
C HIS A 71 11.54 -9.07 25.80
N ILE A 72 11.64 -7.96 25.07
CA ILE A 72 12.92 -7.39 24.63
C ILE A 72 13.74 -6.87 25.82
N ASN A 73 13.11 -6.25 26.82
CA ASN A 73 13.79 -5.81 28.03
C ASN A 73 14.30 -6.99 28.88
N GLU A 74 13.55 -8.08 28.96
CA GLU A 74 13.99 -9.34 29.58
C GLU A 74 15.20 -9.92 28.83
N LEU A 75 15.12 -10.03 27.49
CA LEU A 75 16.23 -10.49 26.65
C LEU A 75 17.47 -9.62 26.82
N ARG A 76 17.30 -8.30 26.85
CA ARG A 76 18.40 -7.34 27.07
C ARG A 76 19.04 -7.55 28.45
N THR A 77 18.23 -7.73 29.49
CA THR A 77 18.71 -8.02 30.85
C THR A 77 19.53 -9.30 30.89
N ALA A 78 19.03 -10.38 30.28
CA ALA A 78 19.70 -11.67 30.25
C ALA A 78 21.01 -11.67 29.45
N VAL A 79 21.06 -10.93 28.34
CA VAL A 79 22.30 -10.74 27.58
C VAL A 79 23.33 -9.96 28.42
N ASN A 80 22.91 -8.89 29.09
CA ASN A 80 23.79 -8.03 29.90
C ASN A 80 24.30 -8.73 31.17
N SER A 81 23.46 -9.54 31.81
CA SER A 81 23.84 -10.34 32.99
C SER A 81 24.66 -11.59 32.64
N HIS A 82 24.97 -11.81 31.36
CA HIS A 82 25.68 -12.98 30.87
C HIS A 82 24.98 -14.29 31.27
N ALA A 83 23.65 -14.33 31.14
CA ALA A 83 22.85 -15.53 31.41
C ALA A 83 23.42 -16.77 30.71
N ARG A 84 23.20 -17.93 31.33
CA ARG A 84 23.68 -19.21 30.78
C ARG A 84 22.88 -19.56 29.53
N ASP A 85 23.49 -20.28 28.59
CA ASP A 85 22.87 -20.59 27.30
C ASP A 85 21.48 -21.25 27.40
N PRO A 86 21.20 -22.20 28.33
CA PRO A 86 19.85 -22.77 28.48
C PRO A 86 18.80 -21.75 28.92
N GLU A 87 19.16 -20.83 29.82
CA GLU A 87 18.28 -19.76 30.30
C GLU A 87 18.02 -18.74 29.19
N LEU A 88 19.08 -18.31 28.51
CA LEU A 88 18.97 -17.40 27.37
C LEU A 88 18.14 -18.02 26.24
N ARG A 89 18.23 -19.34 26.03
CA ARG A 89 17.44 -20.05 25.02
C ARG A 89 15.94 -19.94 25.29
N ILE A 90 15.52 -20.11 26.54
CA ILE A 90 14.11 -19.98 26.93
C ILE A 90 13.61 -18.56 26.61
N ILE A 91 14.38 -17.53 26.95
CA ILE A 91 13.99 -16.14 26.71
C ILE A 91 13.93 -15.84 25.19
N VAL A 92 14.89 -16.33 24.42
CA VAL A 92 14.88 -16.24 22.96
C VAL A 92 13.63 -16.94 22.38
N ASP A 93 13.31 -18.15 22.83
CA ASP A 93 12.15 -18.90 22.37
C ASP A 93 10.83 -18.18 22.73
N ASN A 94 10.75 -17.51 23.88
CA ASN A 94 9.60 -16.65 24.25
C ASN A 94 9.44 -15.46 23.29
N VAL A 95 10.53 -14.77 22.94
CA VAL A 95 10.49 -13.65 21.96
C VAL A 95 10.03 -14.16 20.58
N ILE A 96 10.51 -15.33 20.15
CA ILE A 96 10.10 -15.95 18.88
C ILE A 96 8.60 -16.31 18.91
N ALA A 97 8.12 -16.87 20.02
CA ALA A 97 6.69 -17.16 20.19
C ALA A 97 5.84 -15.88 20.09
N HIS A 98 6.31 -14.76 20.65
CA HIS A 98 5.62 -13.47 20.54
C HIS A 98 5.61 -12.93 19.09
N TYR A 99 6.66 -13.16 18.30
CA TYR A 99 6.65 -12.88 16.86
C TYR A 99 5.62 -13.74 16.11
N HIS A 100 5.41 -14.99 16.49
CA HIS A 100 4.37 -15.81 15.86
C HIS A 100 2.96 -15.24 16.10
N GLU A 101 2.75 -14.61 17.26
CA GLU A 101 1.48 -14.01 17.61
C GLU A 101 1.11 -12.83 16.70
N VAL A 102 2.05 -11.94 16.36
CA VAL A 102 1.72 -10.80 15.46
C VAL A 102 1.32 -11.28 14.06
N PHE A 103 1.94 -12.35 13.54
CA PHE A 103 1.56 -12.92 12.25
C PHE A 103 0.18 -13.58 12.31
N ARG A 104 -0.17 -14.22 13.43
CA ARG A 104 -1.51 -14.78 13.66
C ARG A 104 -2.57 -13.67 13.71
N MET A 105 -2.32 -12.62 14.48
CA MET A 105 -3.19 -11.44 14.57
C MET A 105 -3.39 -10.78 13.20
N LYS A 106 -2.29 -10.53 12.47
CA LYS A 106 -2.34 -9.99 11.11
C LYS A 106 -3.12 -10.88 10.16
N GLY A 107 -2.94 -12.20 10.24
CA GLY A 107 -3.70 -13.15 9.43
C GLY A 107 -5.21 -13.08 9.69
N ASN A 108 -5.62 -12.93 10.95
CA ASN A 108 -7.03 -12.72 11.30
C ASN A 108 -7.55 -11.36 10.80
N ALA A 109 -6.77 -10.30 11.00
CA ALA A 109 -7.10 -8.96 10.51
C ALA A 109 -7.19 -8.93 8.97
N ALA A 110 -6.35 -9.67 8.25
CA ALA A 110 -6.37 -9.74 6.79
C ALA A 110 -7.60 -10.47 6.25
N LYS A 111 -8.11 -11.48 6.97
CA LYS A 111 -9.39 -12.12 6.64
C LYS A 111 -10.56 -11.15 6.80
N ALA A 112 -10.51 -10.30 7.83
CA ALA A 112 -11.53 -9.28 8.08
C ALA A 112 -11.41 -8.10 7.10
N ASP A 113 -10.21 -7.56 6.88
CA ASP A 113 -9.93 -6.52 5.90
C ASP A 113 -8.45 -6.49 5.47
N ALA A 114 -8.13 -7.24 4.41
CA ALA A 114 -6.80 -7.26 3.80
C ALA A 114 -6.33 -5.86 3.35
N VAL A 115 -7.26 -4.97 2.94
CA VAL A 115 -6.89 -3.64 2.49
C VAL A 115 -6.43 -2.77 3.66
N HIS A 116 -7.08 -2.89 4.82
CA HIS A 116 -6.63 -2.22 6.05
C HIS A 116 -5.21 -2.64 6.43
N VAL A 117 -4.93 -3.95 6.47
CA VAL A 117 -3.60 -4.47 6.82
C VAL A 117 -2.53 -4.00 5.81
N LEU A 118 -2.84 -4.03 4.51
CA LEU A 118 -1.95 -3.55 3.45
C LEU A 118 -1.66 -2.05 3.54
N SER A 119 -2.62 -1.25 3.99
CA SER A 119 -2.44 0.20 4.12
C SER A 119 -1.50 0.61 5.26
N GLY A 120 -1.27 -0.28 6.24
CA GLY A 120 -0.32 -0.03 7.31
C GLY A 120 -0.80 0.96 8.36
N MET A 121 -2.11 1.17 8.50
CA MET A 121 -2.68 2.13 9.45
C MET A 121 -2.30 1.87 10.91
N TRP A 122 -2.04 0.62 11.24
CA TRP A 122 -1.49 0.13 12.50
C TRP A 122 0.00 0.48 12.73
N LYS A 123 0.68 1.11 11.76
CA LYS A 123 2.09 1.52 11.83
C LYS A 123 2.26 3.03 11.83
N SER A 124 3.39 3.51 12.35
CA SER A 124 3.77 4.92 12.27
C SER A 124 4.02 5.37 10.82
N PRO A 125 3.87 6.67 10.50
CA PRO A 125 4.12 7.18 9.15
C PRO A 125 5.48 6.81 8.55
N ALA A 126 6.57 6.88 9.32
CA ALA A 126 7.89 6.48 8.83
C ALA A 126 7.98 4.97 8.55
N GLU A 127 7.35 4.14 9.40
CA GLU A 127 7.26 2.69 9.16
C GLU A 127 6.45 2.36 7.89
N ARG A 128 5.36 3.09 7.62
CA ARG A 128 4.55 2.90 6.42
C ARG A 128 5.35 3.14 5.13
N CYS A 129 6.25 4.12 5.15
CA CYS A 129 7.12 4.41 4.01
C CYS A 129 8.10 3.27 3.67
N CYS A 130 8.30 2.29 4.57
CA CYS A 130 9.21 1.16 4.36
C CYS A 130 8.45 -0.18 4.28
N MET A 131 7.13 -0.15 4.04
CA MET A 131 6.34 -1.36 3.92
C MET A 131 6.38 -1.94 2.52
N TRP A 132 6.46 -3.26 2.47
CA TRP A 132 6.30 -4.12 1.32
C TRP A 132 5.24 -5.18 1.68
N ILE A 133 4.08 -5.23 1.02
CA ILE A 133 3.02 -6.24 1.27
C ILE A 133 2.77 -6.48 2.79
N GLY A 134 2.31 -5.43 3.48
CA GLY A 134 1.89 -5.50 4.89
C GLY A 134 3.01 -5.60 5.93
N GLY A 135 4.28 -5.33 5.61
CA GLY A 135 5.37 -5.31 6.59
C GLY A 135 6.73 -5.00 5.97
N CYS A 136 7.84 -5.21 6.69
CA CYS A 136 9.19 -4.97 6.12
C CYS A 136 9.61 -6.01 5.06
N ARG A 137 10.59 -5.69 4.22
CA ARG A 137 11.30 -6.67 3.39
C ARG A 137 12.33 -7.45 4.23
N PRO A 138 12.20 -8.79 4.39
CA PRO A 138 13.17 -9.57 5.16
C PRO A 138 14.61 -9.53 4.60
N SER A 139 14.80 -9.43 3.28
CA SER A 139 16.12 -9.33 2.64
C SER A 139 16.85 -8.05 3.03
N LEU A 140 16.14 -6.92 3.07
CA LEU A 140 16.67 -5.64 3.52
C LEU A 140 16.98 -5.70 5.02
N LEU A 141 16.08 -6.28 5.82
CA LEU A 141 16.32 -6.44 7.26
C LEU A 141 17.59 -7.25 7.54
N ILE A 142 17.83 -8.37 6.84
CA ILE A 142 19.07 -9.13 6.95
C ILE A 142 20.29 -8.26 6.58
N LYS A 143 20.21 -7.54 5.45
CA LYS A 143 21.29 -6.67 4.97
C LYS A 143 21.73 -5.66 6.03
N LEU A 144 20.75 -5.04 6.69
CA LEU A 144 20.98 -3.99 7.68
C LEU A 144 21.53 -4.55 9.00
N LEU A 145 21.20 -5.80 9.34
CA LEU A 145 21.52 -6.36 10.64
C LEU A 145 22.80 -7.18 10.67
N VAL A 146 23.24 -7.75 9.54
CA VAL A 146 24.40 -8.65 9.51
C VAL A 146 25.66 -8.03 10.12
N ILE A 147 25.85 -6.71 9.92
CA ILE A 147 26.97 -5.94 10.47
C ILE A 147 26.96 -5.83 12.00
N HIS A 148 25.83 -6.10 12.64
CA HIS A 148 25.64 -6.04 14.09
C HIS A 148 25.69 -7.42 14.76
N LEU A 149 25.87 -8.51 14.00
CA LEU A 149 25.85 -9.88 14.52
C LEU A 149 27.24 -10.47 14.82
N GLU A 150 28.30 -9.69 14.67
CA GLU A 150 29.68 -10.17 14.84
C GLU A 150 29.97 -10.63 16.28
N PRO A 151 30.77 -11.71 16.47
CA PRO A 151 31.47 -12.50 15.46
C PRO A 151 30.59 -13.61 14.86
N LEU A 152 30.56 -13.71 13.52
CA LEU A 152 29.96 -14.82 12.76
C LEU A 152 31.08 -15.69 12.16
N THR A 153 30.89 -17.00 12.10
CA THR A 153 31.82 -17.87 11.34
C THR A 153 31.63 -17.68 9.83
N GLU A 154 32.63 -18.06 9.03
CA GLU A 154 32.51 -18.03 7.57
C GLU A 154 31.31 -18.84 7.05
N GLN A 155 31.06 -20.01 7.65
CA GLN A 155 29.89 -20.83 7.33
C GLN A 155 28.58 -20.12 7.69
N GLN A 156 28.53 -19.41 8.81
CA GLN A 156 27.35 -18.62 9.18
C GLN A 156 27.14 -17.46 8.22
N LEU A 157 28.19 -16.74 7.83
CA LEU A 157 28.11 -15.65 6.85
C LEU A 157 27.58 -16.14 5.50
N ILE A 158 28.12 -17.25 4.97
CA ILE A 158 27.61 -17.88 3.74
C ILE A 158 26.12 -18.24 3.90
N GLY A 159 25.74 -18.82 5.04
CA GLY A 159 24.34 -19.13 5.34
C GLY A 159 23.43 -17.90 5.34
N ILE A 160 23.87 -16.80 5.95
CA ILE A 160 23.12 -15.54 6.01
C ILE A 160 22.99 -14.90 4.61
N TYR A 161 24.04 -14.88 3.80
CA TYR A 161 23.97 -14.37 2.43
C TYR A 161 23.05 -15.19 1.53
N ASN A 162 23.10 -16.53 1.63
CA ASN A 162 22.17 -17.40 0.91
C ASN A 162 20.71 -17.18 1.36
N LEU A 163 20.51 -16.96 2.66
CA LEU A 163 19.18 -16.64 3.20
C LEU A 163 18.68 -15.28 2.71
N GLN A 164 19.55 -14.28 2.65
CA GLN A 164 19.23 -12.96 2.11
C GLN A 164 18.81 -13.07 0.64
N GLN A 165 19.59 -13.78 -0.17
CA GLN A 165 19.33 -13.95 -1.60
C GLN A 165 18.02 -14.70 -1.86
N SER A 166 17.78 -15.81 -1.15
CA SER A 166 16.53 -16.57 -1.27
C SER A 166 15.32 -15.78 -0.79
N SER A 167 15.46 -14.97 0.27
CA SER A 167 14.40 -14.05 0.72
C SER A 167 14.09 -12.99 -0.34
N HIS A 168 15.12 -12.42 -0.96
CA HIS A 168 14.98 -11.43 -2.03
C HIS A 168 14.25 -12.02 -3.26
N GLN A 169 14.62 -13.23 -3.69
CA GLN A 169 13.93 -13.92 -4.79
C GLN A 169 12.45 -14.18 -4.51
N ALA A 170 12.11 -14.56 -3.27
CA ALA A 170 10.72 -14.74 -2.85
C ALA A 170 9.96 -13.41 -2.81
N GLU A 171 10.61 -12.32 -2.38
CA GLU A 171 10.05 -10.97 -2.41
C GLU A 171 9.74 -10.50 -3.83
N ASP A 172 10.65 -10.72 -4.77
CA ASP A 172 10.47 -10.32 -6.18
C ASP A 172 9.34 -11.13 -6.82
N THR A 173 9.32 -12.44 -6.63
CA THR A 173 8.24 -13.32 -7.13
C THR A 173 6.86 -12.87 -6.63
N LEU A 174 6.75 -12.51 -5.35
CA LEU A 174 5.50 -12.00 -4.78
C LEU A 174 5.14 -10.60 -5.28
N SER A 175 6.14 -9.74 -5.50
CA SER A 175 5.93 -8.40 -6.06
C SER A 175 5.42 -8.48 -7.50
N GLU A 176 6.04 -9.31 -8.34
CA GLU A 176 5.56 -9.60 -9.71
C GLU A 176 4.14 -10.17 -9.70
N GLY A 177 3.84 -11.10 -8.78
CA GLY A 177 2.50 -11.63 -8.60
C GLY A 177 1.46 -10.56 -8.22
N MET A 178 1.84 -9.61 -7.37
CA MET A 178 0.98 -8.48 -7.00
C MET A 178 0.76 -7.51 -8.17
N GLU A 179 1.78 -7.27 -8.99
CA GLU A 179 1.67 -6.46 -10.21
C GLU A 179 0.77 -7.14 -11.25
N ALA A 180 0.91 -8.45 -11.47
CA ALA A 180 0.03 -9.21 -12.34
C ALA A 180 -1.42 -9.22 -11.83
N TRP A 181 -1.60 -9.33 -10.51
CA TRP A 181 -2.91 -9.20 -9.87
C TRP A 181 -3.53 -7.81 -10.11
N GLN A 182 -2.74 -6.76 -9.92
CA GLN A 182 -3.13 -5.38 -10.18
C GLN A 182 -3.60 -5.25 -11.64
N GLN A 183 -2.76 -5.63 -12.62
CA GLN A 183 -3.10 -5.59 -14.04
C GLN A 183 -4.41 -6.35 -14.35
N SER A 184 -4.55 -7.56 -13.80
CA SER A 184 -5.74 -8.38 -14.02
C SER A 184 -7.02 -7.74 -13.47
N LEU A 185 -6.94 -7.05 -12.33
CA LEU A 185 -8.06 -6.30 -11.77
C LEU A 185 -8.35 -5.03 -12.60
N GLN A 186 -7.33 -4.34 -13.08
CA GLN A 186 -7.51 -3.18 -13.98
C GLN A 186 -8.22 -3.58 -15.27
N GLU A 187 -7.82 -4.68 -15.92
CA GLU A 187 -8.48 -5.22 -17.11
C GLU A 187 -9.96 -5.53 -16.83
N THR A 188 -10.26 -6.10 -15.67
CA THR A 188 -11.65 -6.40 -15.27
C THR A 188 -12.47 -5.12 -15.10
N LEU A 189 -11.85 -4.04 -14.63
CA LEU A 189 -12.48 -2.74 -14.43
C LEU A 189 -12.39 -1.82 -15.66
N ALA A 190 -11.63 -2.17 -16.68
CA ALA A 190 -11.53 -1.38 -17.89
C ALA A 190 -12.86 -1.43 -18.67
N TYR A 191 -13.40 -2.62 -18.91
CA TYR A 191 -14.48 -2.85 -19.88
C TYR A 191 -15.90 -2.59 -19.37
N GLY A 192 -16.22 -1.36 -18.95
CA GLY A 192 -17.59 -0.97 -18.59
C GLY A 192 -18.04 0.26 -19.39
N SER A 193 -18.99 0.09 -20.32
CA SER A 193 -19.62 1.23 -20.99
C SER A 193 -20.59 1.95 -20.04
N PRO A 194 -20.56 3.29 -19.95
CA PRO A 194 -21.56 4.07 -19.20
C PRO A 194 -23.00 3.82 -19.67
N ALA A 195 -23.19 3.36 -20.91
CA ALA A 195 -24.51 3.07 -21.46
C ALA A 195 -25.17 1.80 -20.88
N THR A 196 -24.42 0.98 -20.14
CA THR A 196 -24.85 -0.34 -19.65
C THR A 196 -24.59 -0.55 -18.16
N GLU A 197 -24.54 0.53 -17.36
CA GLU A 197 -24.49 0.51 -15.88
C GLU A 197 -25.61 -0.33 -15.24
N ARG A 198 -26.69 -0.63 -16.00
CA ARG A 198 -27.84 -1.45 -15.57
C ARG A 198 -27.87 -2.88 -16.12
N SER A 199 -26.80 -3.33 -16.78
CA SER A 199 -26.76 -4.65 -17.42
C SER A 199 -26.21 -5.74 -16.48
N ALA A 200 -26.68 -6.97 -16.66
CA ALA A 200 -26.11 -8.15 -15.98
C ALA A 200 -24.59 -8.29 -16.18
N TYR A 201 -24.06 -7.73 -17.27
CA TYR A 201 -22.63 -7.69 -17.57
C TYR A 201 -21.83 -6.82 -16.60
N TYR A 202 -22.33 -5.64 -16.21
CA TYR A 202 -21.67 -4.78 -15.21
C TYR A 202 -21.64 -5.45 -13.84
N ILE A 203 -22.76 -6.05 -13.42
CA ILE A 203 -22.84 -6.80 -12.14
C ILE A 203 -21.85 -7.96 -12.16
N GLY A 204 -21.78 -8.72 -13.27
CA GLY A 204 -20.81 -9.80 -13.44
C GLY A 204 -19.36 -9.34 -13.32
N GLN A 205 -19.01 -8.19 -13.92
CA GLN A 205 -17.67 -7.61 -13.80
C GLN A 205 -17.33 -7.18 -12.38
N MET A 206 -18.24 -6.48 -11.69
CA MET A 206 -18.02 -6.09 -10.31
C MET A 206 -17.88 -7.32 -9.40
N ALA A 207 -18.66 -8.38 -9.64
CA ALA A 207 -18.51 -9.65 -8.93
C ALA A 207 -17.14 -10.31 -9.18
N MET A 208 -16.64 -10.31 -10.42
CA MET A 208 -15.28 -10.78 -10.73
C MET A 208 -14.21 -9.94 -10.03
N ALA A 209 -14.33 -8.61 -10.09
CA ALA A 209 -13.40 -7.69 -9.45
C ALA A 209 -13.38 -7.85 -7.92
N MET A 210 -14.55 -8.06 -7.30
CA MET A 210 -14.69 -8.39 -5.88
C MET A 210 -14.00 -9.72 -5.54
N GLY A 211 -14.18 -10.74 -6.37
CA GLY A 211 -13.47 -12.02 -6.23
C GLY A 211 -11.95 -11.85 -6.28
N LYS A 212 -11.44 -10.99 -7.18
CA LYS A 212 -10.01 -10.65 -7.24
C LYS A 212 -9.52 -9.89 -6.02
N LEU A 213 -10.26 -8.89 -5.50
CA LEU A 213 -9.91 -8.25 -4.23
C LEU A 213 -9.83 -9.27 -3.08
N GLY A 214 -10.70 -10.28 -3.09
CA GLY A 214 -10.70 -11.37 -2.11
C GLY A 214 -9.38 -12.15 -2.05
N THR A 215 -8.56 -12.12 -3.11
CA THR A 215 -7.26 -12.83 -3.12
C THR A 215 -6.12 -12.06 -2.44
N LEU A 216 -6.33 -10.80 -2.04
CA LEU A 216 -5.32 -9.97 -1.37
C LEU A 216 -4.85 -10.56 -0.03
N GLU A 217 -5.75 -11.22 0.71
CA GLU A 217 -5.40 -11.94 1.94
C GLU A 217 -4.32 -13.00 1.67
N GLY A 218 -4.40 -13.68 0.53
CA GLY A 218 -3.42 -14.69 0.12
C GLY A 218 -2.02 -14.12 -0.11
N PHE A 219 -1.90 -12.89 -0.63
CA PHE A 219 -0.61 -12.21 -0.80
C PHE A 219 -0.02 -11.78 0.54
N LEU A 220 -0.84 -11.20 1.43
CA LEU A 220 -0.42 -10.85 2.79
C LEU A 220 0.11 -12.07 3.55
N ARG A 221 -0.63 -13.18 3.50
CA ARG A 221 -0.25 -14.43 4.16
C ARG A 221 1.06 -14.99 3.60
N GLN A 222 1.26 -14.94 2.28
CA GLN A 222 2.51 -15.38 1.67
C GLN A 222 3.69 -14.48 2.06
N ALA A 223 3.53 -13.16 2.06
CA ALA A 223 4.57 -12.24 2.48
C ALA A 223 4.95 -12.42 3.97
N ASP A 224 3.97 -12.64 4.84
CA ASP A 224 4.21 -12.94 6.25
C ASP A 224 4.87 -14.31 6.45
N ASN A 225 4.53 -15.32 5.64
CA ASN A 225 5.25 -16.60 5.64
C ASN A 225 6.73 -16.43 5.26
N VAL A 226 7.05 -15.60 4.26
CA VAL A 226 8.45 -15.31 3.91
C VAL A 226 9.16 -14.68 5.11
N ARG A 227 8.58 -13.65 5.76
CA ARG A 227 9.16 -13.03 6.96
C ARG A 227 9.41 -14.03 8.09
N GLN A 228 8.41 -14.86 8.38
CA GLN A 228 8.48 -15.84 9.46
C GLN A 228 9.55 -16.91 9.16
N GLN A 229 9.57 -17.44 7.94
CA GLN A 229 10.57 -18.42 7.52
C GLN A 229 11.97 -17.82 7.54
N THR A 230 12.15 -16.59 7.04
CA THR A 230 13.45 -15.92 7.06
C THR A 230 13.96 -15.74 8.49
N LEU A 231 13.12 -15.25 9.41
CA LEU A 231 13.49 -15.11 10.82
C LEU A 231 13.88 -16.48 11.42
N GLN A 232 13.07 -17.51 11.20
CA GLN A 232 13.36 -18.85 11.72
C GLN A 232 14.66 -19.44 11.17
N GLN A 233 14.93 -19.31 9.87
CA GLN A 233 16.15 -19.81 9.26
C GLN A 233 17.38 -19.04 9.72
N MET A 234 17.26 -17.72 9.89
CA MET A 234 18.33 -16.90 10.45
C MET A 234 18.73 -17.41 11.84
N LEU A 235 17.74 -17.61 12.73
CA LEU A 235 17.99 -18.09 14.09
C LEU A 235 18.47 -19.56 14.16
N ARG A 236 18.32 -20.34 13.08
CA ARG A 236 18.92 -21.69 12.95
C ARG A 236 20.39 -21.64 12.54
N ILE A 237 20.78 -20.65 11.74
CA ILE A 237 22.18 -20.42 11.35
C ILE A 237 22.99 -19.89 12.55
N LEU A 238 22.35 -19.06 13.37
CA LEU A 238 22.95 -18.41 14.53
C LEU A 238 22.95 -19.31 15.77
N THR A 239 23.95 -19.11 16.63
CA THR A 239 23.94 -19.63 18.02
C THR A 239 22.86 -18.93 18.84
N THR A 240 22.52 -19.45 20.02
CA THR A 240 21.56 -18.81 20.94
C THR A 240 21.96 -17.37 21.29
N ARG A 241 23.25 -17.10 21.53
CA ARG A 241 23.73 -15.74 21.85
C ARG A 241 23.67 -14.79 20.65
N GLN A 242 24.05 -15.27 19.47
CA GLN A 242 23.91 -14.48 18.23
C GLN A 242 22.44 -14.22 17.91
N SER A 243 21.56 -15.20 18.15
CA SER A 243 20.10 -15.05 18.02
C SER A 243 19.53 -13.99 18.95
N ALA A 244 19.95 -13.99 20.22
CA ALA A 244 19.58 -12.96 21.17
C ALA A 244 20.00 -11.55 20.69
N ARG A 245 21.25 -11.40 20.22
CA ARG A 245 21.75 -10.14 19.65
C ARG A 245 20.98 -9.72 18.40
N ALA A 246 20.64 -10.66 17.52
CA ALA A 246 19.86 -10.39 16.33
C ALA A 246 18.46 -9.84 16.67
N LEU A 247 17.77 -10.48 17.62
CA LEU A 247 16.45 -10.02 18.06
C LEU A 247 16.50 -8.63 18.71
N LEU A 248 17.54 -8.35 19.50
CA LEU A 248 17.77 -7.00 20.05
C LEU A 248 18.01 -5.97 18.93
N ALA A 249 18.84 -6.30 17.93
CA ALA A 249 19.13 -5.40 16.82
C ALA A 249 17.89 -5.14 15.93
N ILE A 250 17.07 -6.17 15.67
CA ILE A 250 15.76 -6.00 15.00
C ILE A 250 14.87 -5.04 15.80
N SER A 251 14.76 -5.26 17.11
CA SER A 251 13.94 -4.42 17.98
C SER A 251 14.38 -2.96 17.96
N GLU A 252 15.68 -2.74 18.05
CA GLU A 252 16.28 -1.41 18.06
C GLU A 252 16.03 -0.68 16.75
N TYR A 253 16.22 -1.36 15.61
CA TYR A 253 15.91 -0.80 14.29
C TYR A 253 14.45 -0.29 14.21
N PHE A 254 13.49 -1.12 14.59
CA PHE A 254 12.08 -0.73 14.55
C PHE A 254 11.72 0.34 15.59
N SER A 255 12.36 0.33 16.76
CA SER A 255 12.19 1.38 17.77
C SER A 255 12.63 2.73 17.20
N ARG A 256 13.83 2.79 16.60
CA ARG A 256 14.37 4.01 16.01
C ARG A 256 13.55 4.51 14.84
N LEU A 257 12.99 3.61 14.04
CA LEU A 257 12.10 3.98 12.95
C LEU A 257 10.82 4.66 13.50
N ARG A 258 10.30 4.18 14.63
CA ARG A 258 9.19 4.84 15.33
C ARG A 258 9.61 6.16 15.95
N ASP A 259 10.75 6.24 16.62
CA ASP A 259 11.30 7.48 17.20
C ASP A 259 11.53 8.56 16.13
N LEU A 260 12.07 8.14 14.98
CA LEU A 260 12.19 8.99 13.81
C LEU A 260 10.84 9.54 13.38
N SER A 261 9.79 8.69 13.34
CA SER A 261 8.44 9.14 13.01
C SER A 261 7.93 10.18 14.01
N SER A 262 8.23 10.00 15.31
CA SER A 262 7.91 10.95 16.38
C SER A 262 8.53 12.31 16.13
N VAL A 263 9.86 12.33 15.93
CA VAL A 263 10.65 13.55 15.71
C VAL A 263 10.24 14.23 14.42
N TRP A 264 10.06 13.44 13.37
CA TRP A 264 9.57 13.89 12.10
C TRP A 264 8.24 14.62 12.30
N LEU A 265 7.23 14.01 12.91
CA LEU A 265 5.93 14.67 13.13
C LEU A 265 6.02 15.91 14.02
N ALA A 266 6.92 15.96 14.99
CA ALA A 266 7.11 17.10 15.90
C ALA A 266 7.83 18.32 15.28
N ARG A 267 8.29 18.24 14.02
CA ARG A 267 9.03 19.33 13.35
C ARG A 267 8.21 20.63 13.30
N PRO A 268 8.76 21.79 13.72
CA PRO A 268 8.09 23.07 13.58
C PRO A 268 7.81 23.38 12.10
N ARG A 269 6.56 23.69 11.77
CA ARG A 269 6.14 24.08 10.41
C ARG A 269 5.46 25.43 10.47
N GLU A 270 5.69 26.28 9.47
CA GLU A 270 5.38 27.72 9.43
C GLU A 270 3.90 28.11 9.68
N GLN A 271 2.99 27.20 10.03
CA GLN A 271 1.56 27.50 10.19
C GLN A 271 0.81 26.92 11.41
N GLN A 272 1.43 26.30 12.43
CA GLN A 272 0.66 25.90 13.62
C GLN A 272 1.33 26.22 14.97
N VAL A 273 0.71 27.19 15.66
CA VAL A 273 0.87 27.45 17.09
C VAL A 273 0.26 26.29 17.87
N ARG A 274 1.01 25.87 18.89
CA ARG A 274 0.78 24.82 19.89
C ARG A 274 -0.67 24.69 20.37
N HIS A 275 -1.11 23.45 20.62
CA HIS A 275 -1.55 22.97 21.94
C HIS A 275 -1.64 21.43 21.88
N ALA A 276 -0.89 20.72 22.73
CA ALA A 276 -1.18 19.32 23.04
C ALA A 276 -0.90 19.08 24.53
N SER A 277 -1.98 18.73 25.23
CA SER A 277 -2.07 18.40 26.65
C SER A 277 -1.47 17.03 26.98
N GLN A 278 -1.04 16.89 28.23
CA GLN A 278 -0.54 15.67 28.85
C GLN A 278 -1.57 14.53 28.86
N TYR A 279 -1.02 13.30 28.81
CA TYR A 279 -1.66 11.99 28.97
C TYR A 279 -2.34 11.41 27.72
N SER A 280 -1.56 10.73 26.87
CA SER A 280 -1.98 9.67 25.94
C SER A 280 -0.74 8.87 25.51
N THR A 281 -0.88 7.57 25.27
CA THR A 281 0.21 6.71 24.76
C THR A 281 0.65 7.14 23.37
N GLU A 282 1.94 6.92 23.04
CA GLU A 282 2.59 7.44 21.81
C GLU A 282 1.78 7.17 20.53
N ILE A 283 1.17 5.98 20.38
CA ILE A 283 0.39 5.60 19.19
C ILE A 283 -0.94 6.35 19.06
N GLN A 284 -1.60 6.70 20.16
CA GLN A 284 -2.87 7.46 20.09
C GLN A 284 -2.65 8.93 19.73
N ILE A 285 -1.53 9.52 20.18
CA ILE A 285 -1.09 10.85 19.75
C ILE A 285 -0.83 10.86 18.24
N TYR A 286 -0.17 9.80 17.71
CA TYR A 286 0.05 9.66 16.27
C TYR A 286 -1.24 9.60 15.46
N TYR A 287 -2.23 8.84 15.92
CA TYR A 287 -3.49 8.70 15.20
C TYR A 287 -4.25 10.03 15.16
N PHE A 288 -4.35 10.73 16.29
CA PHE A 288 -5.08 11.99 16.38
C PHE A 288 -4.40 13.13 15.60
N ASP A 289 -3.08 13.26 15.72
CA ASP A 289 -2.32 14.32 15.03
C ASP A 289 -2.23 14.05 13.52
N THR A 290 -2.10 12.79 13.09
CA THR A 290 -2.10 12.43 11.66
C THR A 290 -3.46 12.73 11.02
N LEU A 291 -4.56 12.38 11.69
CA LEU A 291 -5.92 12.65 11.21
C LEU A 291 -6.23 14.16 11.20
N ALA A 292 -5.84 14.90 12.25
CA ALA A 292 -5.98 16.35 12.30
C ALA A 292 -5.26 17.05 11.13
N ARG A 293 -4.08 16.55 10.76
CA ARG A 293 -3.29 17.07 9.64
C ARG A 293 -3.83 16.68 8.26
N SER A 294 -4.56 15.57 8.14
CA SER A 294 -5.13 15.13 6.86
C SER A 294 -6.50 15.72 6.56
N LEU A 295 -7.29 16.00 7.61
CA LEU A 295 -8.67 16.50 7.54
C LEU A 295 -8.89 17.66 6.55
N PRO A 296 -8.05 18.72 6.51
CA PRO A 296 -8.24 19.81 5.55
C PRO A 296 -8.16 19.33 4.09
N PHE A 297 -7.16 18.51 3.77
CA PHE A 297 -7.01 17.95 2.43
C PHE A 297 -8.16 16.99 2.09
N ASP A 298 -8.53 16.10 3.02
CA ASP A 298 -9.59 15.11 2.78
C ASP A 298 -10.95 15.78 2.53
N THR A 299 -11.22 16.89 3.24
CA THR A 299 -12.43 17.71 3.05
C THR A 299 -12.44 18.39 1.69
N GLU A 300 -11.33 19.04 1.32
CA GLU A 300 -11.20 19.72 0.02
C GLU A 300 -11.23 18.71 -1.14
N TYR A 301 -10.59 17.54 -0.98
CA TYR A 301 -10.64 16.48 -1.99
C TYR A 301 -12.06 15.92 -2.17
N SER A 302 -12.81 15.77 -1.09
CA SER A 302 -14.21 15.36 -1.16
C SER A 302 -15.05 16.37 -1.93
N ARG A 303 -14.86 17.67 -1.69
CA ARG A 303 -15.51 18.73 -2.47
C ARG A 303 -15.08 18.71 -3.94
N TRP A 304 -13.79 18.51 -4.20
CA TRP A 304 -13.26 18.37 -5.55
C TRP A 304 -13.88 17.19 -6.30
N LEU A 305 -14.17 16.07 -5.63
CA LEU A 305 -14.86 14.92 -6.22
C LEU A 305 -16.32 15.22 -6.60
N GLU A 306 -17.02 16.02 -5.77
CA GLU A 306 -18.38 16.47 -6.08
C GLU A 306 -18.39 17.39 -7.31
N GLU A 307 -17.47 18.35 -7.38
CA GLU A 307 -17.30 19.21 -8.55
C GLU A 307 -16.83 18.43 -9.78
N HIS A 308 -15.94 17.44 -9.60
CA HIS A 308 -15.50 16.55 -10.68
C HIS A 308 -16.69 15.82 -11.30
N THR A 309 -17.60 15.30 -10.48
CA THR A 309 -18.82 14.66 -10.95
C THR A 309 -19.69 15.61 -11.79
N LYS A 310 -19.78 16.89 -11.42
CA LYS A 310 -20.51 17.91 -12.21
C LYS A 310 -19.85 18.15 -13.57
N HIS A 311 -18.54 18.39 -13.61
CA HIS A 311 -17.79 18.58 -14.86
C HIS A 311 -17.91 17.37 -15.79
N ILE A 312 -17.84 16.15 -15.25
CA ILE A 312 -18.00 14.91 -16.02
C ILE A 312 -19.42 14.74 -16.56
N ASN A 313 -20.45 15.15 -15.80
CA ASN A 313 -21.83 15.13 -16.27
C ASN A 313 -22.10 16.15 -17.37
N GLU A 314 -21.53 17.36 -17.26
CA GLU A 314 -21.57 18.38 -18.30
C GLU A 314 -20.87 17.90 -19.57
N LEU A 315 -19.65 17.37 -19.44
CA LEU A 315 -18.89 16.79 -20.55
C LEU A 315 -19.64 15.64 -21.23
N ARG A 316 -20.25 14.74 -20.45
CA ARG A 316 -21.08 13.64 -20.98
C ARG A 316 -22.26 14.19 -21.77
N THR A 317 -22.93 15.22 -21.25
CA THR A 317 -24.07 15.86 -21.92
C THR A 317 -23.65 16.47 -23.23
N ALA A 318 -22.56 17.25 -23.26
CA ALA A 318 -22.03 17.88 -24.47
C ALA A 318 -21.59 16.88 -25.54
N VAL A 319 -20.95 15.77 -25.13
CA VAL A 319 -20.58 14.69 -26.07
C VAL A 319 -21.82 14.04 -26.67
N ASN A 320 -22.84 13.74 -25.85
CA ASN A 320 -24.07 13.06 -26.28
C ASN A 320 -24.99 13.95 -27.12
N SER A 321 -25.10 15.25 -26.79
CA SER A 321 -25.90 16.22 -27.53
C SER A 321 -25.22 16.68 -28.83
N HIS A 322 -23.99 16.21 -29.10
CA HIS A 322 -23.19 16.62 -30.24
C HIS A 322 -22.95 18.14 -30.23
N ALA A 323 -22.57 18.68 -29.07
CA ALA A 323 -22.21 20.08 -28.88
C ALA A 323 -21.22 20.56 -29.95
N SER A 324 -21.29 21.87 -30.23
CA SER A 324 -20.41 22.51 -31.19
C SER A 324 -18.94 22.40 -30.75
N GLU A 325 -17.99 22.39 -31.69
CA GLU A 325 -16.56 22.31 -31.36
C GLU A 325 -16.08 23.39 -30.35
N PRO A 326 -16.44 24.68 -30.47
CA PRO A 326 -15.99 25.69 -29.51
C PRO A 326 -16.59 25.47 -28.11
N GLU A 327 -17.85 25.05 -28.04
CA GLU A 327 -18.53 24.72 -26.78
C GLU A 327 -17.87 23.51 -26.11
N LEU A 328 -17.65 22.43 -26.86
CA LEU A 328 -16.98 21.24 -26.34
C LEU A 328 -15.55 21.52 -25.91
N ARG A 329 -14.83 22.40 -26.62
CA ARG A 329 -13.48 22.83 -26.25
C ARG A 329 -13.47 23.53 -24.91
N SER A 330 -14.37 24.49 -24.70
CA SER A 330 -14.49 25.17 -23.40
C SER A 330 -14.77 24.19 -22.26
N ILE A 331 -15.63 23.19 -22.46
CA ILE A 331 -15.95 22.20 -21.43
C ILE A 331 -14.77 21.27 -21.15
N VAL A 332 -14.04 20.84 -22.17
CA VAL A 332 -12.82 20.03 -22.01
C VAL A 332 -11.74 20.81 -21.27
N ASP A 333 -11.51 22.08 -21.64
CA ASP A 333 -10.50 22.93 -21.01
C ASP A 333 -10.81 23.13 -19.52
N ASN A 334 -12.08 23.37 -19.17
CA ASN A 334 -12.53 23.44 -17.77
C ASN A 334 -12.30 22.13 -17.02
N ALA A 335 -12.60 20.99 -17.63
CA ALA A 335 -12.38 19.68 -17.01
C ALA A 335 -10.89 19.35 -16.81
N ILE A 336 -10.00 19.81 -17.69
CA ILE A 336 -8.55 19.67 -17.53
C ILE A 336 -8.04 20.59 -16.42
N ALA A 337 -8.47 21.86 -16.40
CA ALA A 337 -8.13 22.79 -15.34
C ALA A 337 -8.59 22.28 -13.95
N HIS A 338 -9.74 21.60 -13.89
CA HIS A 338 -10.22 20.92 -12.68
C HIS A 338 -9.26 19.80 -12.22
N HIS A 339 -8.66 19.03 -13.14
CA HIS A 339 -7.64 18.05 -12.78
C HIS A 339 -6.36 18.70 -12.26
N ASP A 340 -5.95 19.86 -12.78
CA ASP A 340 -4.76 20.56 -12.27
C ASP A 340 -4.91 21.02 -10.83
N GLU A 341 -6.13 21.34 -10.42
CA GLU A 341 -6.43 21.73 -9.04
C GLU A 341 -6.08 20.62 -8.04
N VAL A 342 -6.32 19.34 -8.36
CA VAL A 342 -6.00 18.25 -7.43
C VAL A 342 -4.50 18.18 -7.13
N TYR A 343 -3.66 18.38 -8.14
CA TYR A 343 -2.21 18.38 -7.97
C TYR A 343 -1.71 19.61 -7.19
N ARG A 344 -2.38 20.76 -7.34
CA ARG A 344 -2.12 21.95 -6.52
C ARG A 344 -2.47 21.69 -5.05
N MET A 345 -3.62 21.08 -4.78
CA MET A 345 -4.03 20.70 -3.42
C MET A 345 -3.06 19.69 -2.81
N LYS A 346 -2.65 18.67 -3.56
CA LYS A 346 -1.65 17.68 -3.13
C LYS A 346 -0.31 18.33 -2.81
N ALA A 347 0.19 19.22 -3.66
CA ALA A 347 1.44 19.94 -3.40
C ALA A 347 1.40 20.76 -2.10
N ASN A 348 0.26 21.39 -1.80
CA ASN A 348 0.08 22.10 -0.54
C ASN A 348 0.00 21.15 0.66
N ALA A 349 -0.73 20.04 0.53
CA ALA A 349 -0.85 19.04 1.59
C ALA A 349 0.47 18.30 1.86
N ALA A 350 1.31 18.08 0.84
CA ALA A 350 2.61 17.42 0.98
C ALA A 350 3.56 18.15 1.94
N LYS A 351 3.52 19.49 1.94
CA LYS A 351 4.27 20.32 2.89
C LYS A 351 3.91 20.05 4.35
N GLY A 352 2.70 19.54 4.60
CA GLY A 352 2.14 19.27 5.94
C GLY A 352 2.06 17.79 6.32
N ASN A 353 1.82 16.89 5.37
CA ASN A 353 1.61 15.46 5.60
C ASN A 353 1.79 14.66 4.30
N VAL A 354 3.02 14.57 3.81
CA VAL A 354 3.33 13.79 2.58
C VAL A 354 3.02 12.30 2.77
N GLU A 355 3.10 11.79 4.00
CA GLU A 355 2.87 10.37 4.32
C GLU A 355 1.41 9.98 4.12
N HIS A 356 0.48 10.89 4.41
CA HIS A 356 -0.95 10.72 4.12
C HIS A 356 -1.22 10.57 2.61
N LEU A 357 -0.54 11.40 1.81
CA LEU A 357 -0.69 11.34 0.35
C LEU A 357 -0.08 10.06 -0.22
N LEU A 358 1.13 9.69 0.22
CA LEU A 358 1.85 8.50 -0.23
C LEU A 358 1.15 7.19 0.18
N SER A 359 0.54 7.15 1.37
CA SER A 359 -0.25 5.98 1.81
C SER A 359 -1.59 5.85 1.08
N GLY A 360 -2.03 6.88 0.36
CA GLY A 360 -3.31 6.87 -0.34
C GLY A 360 -4.51 6.89 0.60
N MET A 361 -4.36 7.34 1.84
CA MET A 361 -5.45 7.30 2.83
C MET A 361 -6.66 8.18 2.47
N TRP A 362 -6.44 9.16 1.61
CA TRP A 362 -7.46 9.98 0.96
C TRP A 362 -8.23 9.26 -0.16
N LYS A 363 -7.87 8.01 -0.50
CA LYS A 363 -8.52 7.17 -1.51
C LYS A 363 -9.32 6.03 -0.87
N THR A 364 -10.29 5.52 -1.62
CA THR A 364 -11.09 4.37 -1.18
C THR A 364 -10.25 3.08 -1.12
N PRO A 365 -10.64 2.06 -0.32
CA PRO A 365 -9.88 0.83 -0.16
C PRO A 365 -9.38 0.18 -1.46
N ALA A 366 -10.24 -0.04 -2.45
CA ALA A 366 -9.84 -0.65 -3.71
C ALA A 366 -8.88 0.25 -4.52
N GLU A 367 -9.04 1.58 -4.46
CA GLU A 367 -8.11 2.52 -5.11
C GLU A 367 -6.72 2.47 -4.44
N ARG A 368 -6.66 2.29 -3.11
CA ARG A 368 -5.39 2.20 -2.36
C ARG A 368 -4.50 1.05 -2.84
N CYS A 369 -5.09 -0.03 -3.35
CA CYS A 369 -4.33 -1.13 -3.92
C CYS A 369 -3.52 -0.75 -5.18
N PHE A 370 -3.73 0.43 -5.76
CA PHE A 370 -3.10 0.90 -7.00
C PHE A 370 -2.31 2.20 -6.83
N VAL A 371 -2.11 2.64 -5.58
CA VAL A 371 -1.35 3.86 -5.31
C VAL A 371 0.13 3.60 -5.57
N TRP A 372 0.69 4.37 -6.49
CA TRP A 372 2.10 4.44 -6.81
C TRP A 372 2.58 5.87 -6.57
N ILE A 373 3.43 6.10 -5.58
CA ILE A 373 3.93 7.44 -5.21
C ILE A 373 2.77 8.46 -5.20
N GLY A 374 1.80 8.16 -4.34
CA GLY A 374 0.67 9.02 -4.04
C GLY A 374 -0.47 9.12 -5.05
N ASP A 375 -0.48 8.43 -6.20
CA ASP A 375 -1.69 8.21 -7.02
C ASP A 375 -1.47 7.13 -8.11
N PHE A 376 -2.24 7.11 -9.20
CA PHE A 376 -2.13 6.17 -10.32
C PHE A 376 -0.81 6.29 -11.10
N ARG A 377 -0.40 5.20 -11.79
CA ARG A 377 0.68 5.22 -12.79
C ARG A 377 0.19 5.77 -14.14
N PRO A 378 0.77 6.86 -14.68
CA PRO A 378 0.43 7.38 -16.01
C PRO A 378 0.50 6.34 -17.15
N SER A 379 1.47 5.45 -17.17
CA SER A 379 1.63 4.41 -18.20
C SER A 379 0.41 3.48 -18.28
N LEU A 380 -0.15 3.10 -17.13
CA LEU A 380 -1.36 2.27 -17.02
C LEU A 380 -2.61 3.04 -17.47
N LEU A 381 -2.67 4.34 -17.18
CA LEU A 381 -3.74 5.20 -17.68
C LEU A 381 -3.73 5.25 -19.22
N LEU A 382 -2.55 5.39 -19.82
CA LEU A 382 -2.40 5.42 -21.27
C LEU A 382 -2.74 4.07 -21.92
N GLN A 383 -2.38 2.96 -21.27
CA GLN A 383 -2.80 1.62 -21.70
C GLN A 383 -4.32 1.48 -21.71
N LEU A 384 -4.99 1.92 -20.63
CA LEU A 384 -6.45 1.90 -20.53
C LEU A 384 -7.10 2.69 -21.68
N LEU A 385 -6.58 3.89 -21.95
CA LEU A 385 -7.11 4.78 -22.98
C LEU A 385 -6.89 4.24 -24.40
N GLY A 386 -5.70 3.69 -24.66
CA GLY A 386 -5.37 3.07 -25.96
C GLY A 386 -6.31 1.94 -26.35
N ASN A 387 -6.87 1.24 -25.36
CA ASN A 387 -7.81 0.14 -25.58
C ASN A 387 -9.28 0.58 -25.75
N GLN A 388 -9.62 1.85 -25.47
CA GLN A 388 -11.02 2.30 -25.41
C GLN A 388 -11.35 3.54 -26.24
N LEU A 389 -10.34 4.31 -26.64
CA LEU A 389 -10.51 5.44 -27.53
C LEU A 389 -10.47 4.96 -28.98
N GLU A 390 -11.59 4.48 -29.51
CA GLU A 390 -11.76 4.22 -30.95
C GLU A 390 -12.68 5.28 -31.58
N PRO A 391 -12.32 5.88 -32.76
CA PRO A 391 -11.11 5.67 -33.57
C PRO A 391 -9.98 6.68 -33.28
N LEU A 392 -8.73 6.20 -33.24
CA LEU A 392 -7.48 6.99 -33.23
C LEU A 392 -6.73 6.80 -34.55
N GLY A 393 -6.13 7.87 -35.08
CA GLY A 393 -5.24 7.78 -36.24
C GLY A 393 -3.90 7.11 -35.90
N GLU A 394 -3.20 6.57 -36.90
CA GLU A 394 -1.91 5.88 -36.69
C GLU A 394 -0.85 6.78 -36.02
N GLN A 395 -0.78 8.05 -36.41
CA GLN A 395 0.14 9.02 -35.78
C GLN A 395 -0.20 9.27 -34.30
N GLN A 396 -1.49 9.37 -33.97
CA GLN A 396 -1.94 9.55 -32.59
C GLN A 396 -1.60 8.31 -31.76
N LEU A 397 -1.83 7.11 -32.31
CA LEU A 397 -1.52 5.85 -31.64
C LEU A 397 -0.01 5.70 -31.39
N LEU A 398 0.82 6.05 -32.38
CA LEU A 398 2.28 6.02 -32.23
C LEU A 398 2.75 7.03 -31.18
N ALA A 399 2.18 8.23 -31.15
CA ALA A 399 2.48 9.24 -30.15
C ALA A 399 2.09 8.78 -28.73
N ILE A 400 0.89 8.20 -28.56
CA ILE A 400 0.43 7.66 -27.27
C ILE A 400 1.32 6.50 -26.81
N LYS A 401 1.70 5.56 -27.69
CA LYS A 401 2.61 4.46 -27.35
C LYS A 401 4.00 4.95 -26.96
N THR A 402 4.49 5.99 -27.62
CA THR A 402 5.79 6.61 -27.29
C THR A 402 5.71 7.27 -25.91
N MET A 403 4.66 8.06 -25.67
CA MET A 403 4.40 8.68 -24.37
C MET A 403 4.27 7.64 -23.25
N GLN A 404 3.58 6.51 -23.51
CA GLN A 404 3.45 5.42 -22.55
C GLN A 404 4.81 4.83 -22.15
N ARG A 405 5.71 4.60 -23.12
CA ARG A 405 7.06 4.12 -22.84
C ARG A 405 7.85 5.11 -22.00
N THR A 406 7.83 6.40 -22.35
CA THR A 406 8.51 7.44 -21.59
C THR A 406 7.96 7.58 -20.17
N CYS A 407 6.65 7.44 -19.98
CA CYS A 407 6.04 7.40 -18.65
C CYS A 407 6.56 6.20 -17.85
N HIS A 408 6.61 5.01 -18.46
CA HIS A 408 7.09 3.80 -17.80
C HIS A 408 8.56 3.93 -17.36
N GLU A 409 9.44 4.46 -18.22
CA GLU A 409 10.84 4.72 -17.89
C GLU A 409 10.99 5.71 -16.71
N ALA A 410 10.19 6.77 -16.68
CA ALA A 410 10.18 7.73 -15.58
C ALA A 410 9.59 7.13 -14.28
N GLU A 411 8.56 6.30 -14.39
CA GLU A 411 7.97 5.56 -13.27
C GLU A 411 8.98 4.60 -12.62
N ASP A 412 9.75 3.88 -13.44
CA ASP A 412 10.80 2.96 -12.98
C ASP A 412 11.92 3.73 -12.28
N ALA A 413 12.39 4.85 -12.86
CA ALA A 413 13.41 5.68 -12.26
C ALA A 413 12.98 6.22 -10.88
N LEU A 414 11.75 6.72 -10.76
CA LEU A 414 11.20 7.19 -9.48
C LEU A 414 11.04 6.04 -8.46
N SER A 415 10.62 4.86 -8.92
CA SER A 415 10.48 3.67 -8.05
C SER A 415 11.83 3.19 -7.53
N GLN A 416 12.87 3.16 -8.36
CA GLN A 416 14.25 2.84 -7.97
C GLN A 416 14.82 3.89 -7.00
N GLY A 417 14.51 5.18 -7.22
CA GLY A 417 14.88 6.25 -6.30
C GLY A 417 14.25 6.07 -4.91
N MET A 418 12.97 5.70 -4.84
CA MET A 418 12.28 5.40 -3.57
C MET A 418 12.89 4.18 -2.87
N GLN A 419 13.27 3.13 -3.60
CA GLN A 419 13.96 1.96 -3.03
C GLN A 419 15.34 2.34 -2.47
N THR A 420 16.08 3.19 -3.18
CA THR A 420 17.38 3.72 -2.71
C THR A 420 17.21 4.55 -1.44
N LEU A 421 16.12 5.34 -1.37
CA LEU A 421 15.77 6.11 -0.19
C LEU A 421 15.49 5.20 1.01
N GLU A 422 14.67 4.17 0.84
CA GLU A 422 14.37 3.17 1.88
C GLU A 422 15.65 2.49 2.38
N GLN A 423 16.57 2.14 1.47
CA GLN A 423 17.85 1.56 1.85
C GLN A 423 18.71 2.55 2.66
N SER A 424 18.86 3.79 2.18
CA SER A 424 19.64 4.83 2.88
C SER A 424 19.06 5.14 4.27
N LEU A 425 17.74 5.17 4.38
CA LEU A 425 17.01 5.32 5.64
C LEU A 425 17.30 4.14 6.57
N GLY A 426 17.21 2.92 6.05
CA GLY A 426 17.53 1.71 6.78
C GLY A 426 18.95 1.70 7.34
N GLU A 427 19.93 2.06 6.51
CA GLU A 427 21.35 2.12 6.87
C GLU A 427 21.61 3.19 7.94
N ALA A 428 20.99 4.37 7.84
CA ALA A 428 21.13 5.41 8.86
C ALA A 428 20.63 4.90 10.22
N LEU A 429 19.46 4.25 10.25
CA LEU A 429 18.87 3.76 11.49
C LEU A 429 19.66 2.60 12.12
N ALA A 430 20.20 1.70 11.30
CA ALA A 430 21.03 0.58 11.74
C ALA A 430 22.38 1.07 12.32
N ASN A 431 23.07 1.98 11.63
CA ASN A 431 24.45 2.38 11.98
C ASN A 431 24.60 3.27 13.23
N GLY A 432 23.51 3.83 13.77
CA GLY A 432 23.59 4.65 14.98
C GLY A 432 23.71 3.85 16.29
N TYR A 433 24.14 2.59 16.22
CA TYR A 433 24.03 1.61 17.31
C TYR A 433 24.87 2.05 18.54
N PRO A 434 24.33 2.04 19.78
CA PRO A 434 25.05 2.55 20.96
C PRO A 434 25.85 1.46 21.68
N PHE A 435 25.80 0.21 21.22
CA PHE A 435 26.33 -0.92 21.98
C PHE A 435 27.76 -1.26 21.57
N THR A 436 28.71 -0.63 22.23
CA THR A 436 30.04 -1.19 22.50
C THR A 436 30.25 -1.20 24.01
N ASP A 437 30.29 -2.41 24.60
CA ASP A 437 30.89 -2.71 25.91
C ASP A 437 30.73 -1.68 27.04
N GLY A 438 29.48 -1.38 27.43
CA GLY A 438 29.23 -0.61 28.66
C GLY A 438 29.71 0.85 28.64
N THR A 439 30.20 1.35 27.50
CA THR A 439 30.48 2.77 27.28
C THR A 439 29.21 3.49 26.83
N PRO A 440 28.92 4.71 27.34
CA PRO A 440 27.83 5.52 26.81
C PRO A 440 28.07 5.68 25.31
N GLY A 441 27.15 5.17 24.48
CA GLY A 441 27.24 5.26 23.04
C GLY A 441 27.47 6.70 22.61
N ASP A 442 28.21 6.90 21.52
CA ASP A 442 28.48 8.24 20.99
C ASP A 442 27.16 8.89 20.58
N VAL A 443 26.61 9.68 21.50
CA VAL A 443 25.38 10.47 21.30
C VAL A 443 25.53 11.35 20.06
N GLY A 444 26.75 11.78 19.74
CA GLY A 444 27.08 12.48 18.50
C GLY A 444 26.79 11.65 17.26
N ASN A 445 27.26 10.41 17.19
CA ASN A 445 26.95 9.49 16.09
C ASN A 445 25.44 9.21 15.99
N TYR A 446 24.76 8.95 17.12
CA TYR A 446 23.30 8.73 17.11
C TYR A 446 22.53 9.93 16.55
N MET A 447 22.83 11.15 17.03
CA MET A 447 22.19 12.37 16.54
C MET A 447 22.50 12.61 15.06
N ALA A 448 23.74 12.35 14.61
CA ALA A 448 24.12 12.48 13.21
C ALA A 448 23.34 11.52 12.31
N GLN A 449 23.20 10.25 12.72
CA GLN A 449 22.41 9.27 11.98
C GLN A 449 20.91 9.61 11.96
N MET A 450 20.36 10.08 13.08
CA MET A 450 18.97 10.52 13.14
C MET A 450 18.73 11.75 12.25
N ALA A 451 19.66 12.71 12.22
CA ALA A 451 19.60 13.86 11.32
C ALA A 451 19.64 13.43 9.84
N LYS A 452 20.51 12.46 9.49
CA LYS A 452 20.53 11.86 8.14
C LYS A 452 19.20 11.20 7.79
N ALA A 453 18.61 10.43 8.72
CA ALA A 453 17.32 9.77 8.53
C ALA A 453 16.16 10.77 8.36
N ILE A 454 16.16 11.88 9.11
CA ILE A 454 15.21 13.00 8.94
C ILE A 454 15.39 13.64 7.56
N GLY A 455 16.65 13.86 7.14
CA GLY A 455 16.97 14.37 5.80
C GLY A 455 16.42 13.46 4.69
N ASN A 456 16.55 12.14 4.85
CA ASN A 456 15.97 11.15 3.94
C ASN A 456 14.44 11.30 3.86
N LEU A 457 13.72 11.33 4.99
CA LEU A 457 12.27 11.57 4.99
C LEU A 457 11.89 12.92 4.35
N GLY A 458 12.77 13.93 4.46
CA GLY A 458 12.70 15.21 3.76
C GLY A 458 12.53 15.10 2.25
N THR A 459 13.05 14.04 1.63
CA THR A 459 13.02 13.85 0.17
C THR A 459 11.69 13.29 -0.34
N LEU A 460 10.84 12.74 0.53
CA LEU A 460 9.55 12.14 0.16
C LEU A 460 8.63 13.11 -0.58
N GLU A 461 8.62 14.38 -0.16
CA GLU A 461 7.88 15.46 -0.82
C GLU A 461 8.34 15.62 -2.27
N GLY A 462 9.66 15.60 -2.51
CA GLY A 462 10.23 15.72 -3.85
C GLY A 462 9.83 14.58 -4.78
N PHE A 463 9.77 13.34 -4.28
CA PHE A 463 9.29 12.19 -5.06
C PHE A 463 7.82 12.33 -5.44
N LEU A 464 6.97 12.72 -4.47
CA LEU A 464 5.54 12.93 -4.72
C LEU A 464 5.31 14.02 -5.78
N LEU A 465 6.00 15.15 -5.65
CA LEU A 465 5.87 16.26 -6.60
C LEU A 465 6.34 15.88 -8.01
N GLN A 466 7.42 15.10 -8.14
CA GLN A 466 7.88 14.60 -9.43
C GLN A 466 6.86 13.64 -10.06
N ALA A 467 6.29 12.71 -9.28
CA ALA A 467 5.26 11.80 -9.77
C ALA A 467 3.97 12.54 -10.18
N ASP A 468 3.54 13.55 -9.42
CA ASP A 468 2.38 14.38 -9.76
C ASP A 468 2.64 15.26 -10.98
N ASN A 469 3.87 15.78 -11.15
CA ASN A 469 4.24 16.50 -12.35
C ASN A 469 4.22 15.59 -13.60
N LEU A 470 4.69 14.34 -13.48
CA LEU A 470 4.61 13.36 -14.56
C LEU A 470 3.14 13.10 -14.96
N ARG A 471 2.23 12.95 -13.99
CA ARG A 471 0.79 12.79 -14.25
C ARG A 471 0.20 14.00 -14.97
N ARG A 472 0.50 15.21 -14.50
CA ARG A 472 0.05 16.46 -15.12
C ARG A 472 0.52 16.55 -16.56
N GLN A 473 1.83 16.43 -16.79
CA GLN A 473 2.44 16.49 -18.12
C GLN A 473 1.84 15.43 -19.06
N THR A 474 1.54 14.23 -18.55
CA THR A 474 0.90 13.18 -19.35
C THR A 474 -0.49 13.59 -19.83
N LEU A 475 -1.31 14.19 -18.96
CA LEU A 475 -2.65 14.65 -19.33
C LEU A 475 -2.60 15.82 -20.32
N GLU A 476 -1.68 16.77 -20.12
CA GLU A 476 -1.44 17.90 -21.03
C GLU A 476 -1.00 17.41 -22.42
N GLN A 477 -0.01 16.52 -22.50
CA GLN A 477 0.48 15.97 -23.76
C GLN A 477 -0.58 15.13 -24.47
N LEU A 478 -1.37 14.35 -23.72
CA LEU A 478 -2.49 13.60 -24.28
C LEU A 478 -3.50 14.55 -24.94
N HIS A 479 -3.82 15.68 -24.29
CA HIS A 479 -4.73 16.67 -24.84
C HIS A 479 -4.21 17.31 -26.13
N LEU A 480 -2.90 17.47 -26.30
CA LEU A 480 -2.28 17.96 -27.54
C LEU A 480 -2.32 16.94 -28.68
N ILE A 481 -2.27 15.64 -28.37
CA ILE A 481 -2.32 14.56 -29.37
C ILE A 481 -3.76 14.33 -29.87
N LEU A 482 -4.73 14.47 -28.98
CA LEU A 482 -6.14 14.16 -29.22
C LEU A 482 -6.91 15.36 -29.79
N THR A 483 -7.89 15.11 -30.65
CA THR A 483 -8.90 16.12 -30.98
C THR A 483 -9.74 16.46 -29.75
N THR A 484 -10.38 17.63 -29.71
CA THR A 484 -11.27 18.03 -28.60
C THR A 484 -12.29 16.94 -28.23
N ARG A 485 -12.88 16.27 -29.24
CA ARG A 485 -13.86 15.20 -29.01
C ARG A 485 -13.22 13.91 -28.48
N GLN A 486 -12.01 13.57 -28.93
CA GLN A 486 -11.26 12.44 -28.37
C GLN A 486 -10.83 12.74 -26.93
N SER A 487 -10.37 13.96 -26.62
CA SER A 487 -10.05 14.41 -25.27
C SER A 487 -11.26 14.33 -24.34
N ALA A 488 -12.43 14.78 -24.80
CA ALA A 488 -13.68 14.63 -24.06
C ALA A 488 -13.99 13.16 -23.72
N ARG A 489 -13.86 12.26 -24.70
CA ARG A 489 -14.06 10.81 -24.48
C ARG A 489 -13.01 10.23 -23.55
N ALA A 490 -11.76 10.67 -23.63
CA ALA A 490 -10.68 10.22 -22.77
C ALA A 490 -11.00 10.53 -21.30
N LEU A 491 -11.37 11.77 -21.00
CA LEU A 491 -11.76 12.19 -19.65
C LEU A 491 -12.97 11.39 -19.11
N LEU A 492 -13.95 11.07 -19.96
CA LEU A 492 -15.09 10.21 -19.60
C LEU A 492 -14.64 8.77 -19.26
N VAL A 493 -13.73 8.20 -20.05
CA VAL A 493 -13.18 6.85 -19.81
C VAL A 493 -12.38 6.82 -18.50
N ILE A 494 -11.51 7.81 -18.28
CA ILE A 494 -10.71 7.95 -17.05
C ILE A 494 -11.63 8.06 -15.84
N SER A 495 -12.62 8.95 -15.88
CA SER A 495 -13.54 9.15 -14.77
C SER A 495 -14.39 7.90 -14.50
N GLY A 496 -14.86 7.22 -15.55
CA GLY A 496 -15.62 5.98 -15.40
C GLY A 496 -14.80 4.87 -14.76
N TYR A 497 -13.51 4.77 -15.08
CA TYR A 497 -12.60 3.80 -14.49
C TYR A 497 -12.40 4.02 -12.98
N PHE A 498 -12.10 5.24 -12.55
CA PHE A 498 -11.97 5.54 -11.11
C PHE A 498 -13.30 5.45 -10.36
N SER A 499 -14.42 5.81 -10.99
CA SER A 499 -15.76 5.59 -10.41
C SER A 499 -16.02 4.11 -10.11
N ARG A 500 -15.66 3.20 -11.03
CA ARG A 500 -15.79 1.75 -10.80
C ARG A 500 -14.95 1.24 -9.64
N PHE A 501 -13.76 1.78 -9.41
CA PHE A 501 -13.00 1.47 -8.20
C PHE A 501 -13.72 1.90 -6.92
N ARG A 502 -14.34 3.08 -6.89
CA ARG A 502 -15.07 3.57 -5.72
C ARG A 502 -16.33 2.74 -5.44
N VAL A 503 -17.02 2.32 -6.50
CA VAL A 503 -18.13 1.36 -6.37
C VAL A 503 -17.61 0.03 -5.81
N LEU A 504 -16.49 -0.48 -6.35
CA LEU A 504 -15.87 -1.70 -5.87
C LEU A 504 -15.49 -1.61 -4.38
N SER A 505 -14.93 -0.49 -3.94
CA SER A 505 -14.65 -0.21 -2.54
C SER A 505 -15.91 -0.22 -1.67
N SER A 506 -17.00 0.37 -2.16
CA SER A 506 -18.28 0.39 -1.45
C SER A 506 -18.83 -1.02 -1.26
N LEU A 507 -18.71 -1.86 -2.30
CA LEU A 507 -19.07 -3.28 -2.23
C LEU A 507 -18.16 -4.04 -1.26
N TRP A 508 -16.85 -3.80 -1.28
CA TRP A 508 -15.88 -4.39 -0.36
C TRP A 508 -16.23 -4.13 1.10
N LEU A 509 -16.50 -2.87 1.44
CA LEU A 509 -16.86 -2.44 2.79
C LEU A 509 -18.27 -2.86 3.22
N ALA A 510 -19.13 -3.23 2.28
CA ALA A 510 -20.49 -3.70 2.56
C ALA A 510 -20.55 -5.20 2.87
N ILE A 511 -19.51 -5.97 2.54
CA ILE A 511 -19.44 -7.40 2.91
C ILE A 511 -19.38 -7.50 4.44
N GLN A 512 -20.41 -8.09 5.03
CA GLN A 512 -20.27 -8.65 6.38
C GLN A 512 -19.37 -9.87 6.28
N ARG A 513 -18.15 -9.73 6.77
CA ARG A 513 -17.26 -10.88 6.99
C ARG A 513 -17.53 -11.35 8.40
N ASP A 514 -18.21 -12.48 8.52
CA ASP A 514 -18.39 -13.14 9.81
C ASP A 514 -16.99 -13.36 10.42
N GLN A 515 -16.83 -12.86 11.65
CA GLN A 515 -15.60 -12.95 12.44
C GLN A 515 -15.34 -14.39 12.89
#